data_AF-A0A1M6LUM4-F1
#
_entry.id   AF-A0A1M6LUM4-F1
#
_cell.length_a   1.000
_cell.length_b   1.000
_cell.length_c   1.000
_cell.angle_alpha   90.00
_cell.angle_beta   90.00
_cell.angle_gamma   90.00
#
_symmetry.space_group_name_H-M   'P 1'
#
loop_
_entity.id
_entity.type
_entity.pdbx_description
1 polymer ?
#
loop_
_entity_poly.entity_id
_entity_poly.type
_entity_poly.pdbx_seq_one_letter_code
_entity_poly.pdbx_strand_id
1 'polypeptide(L)'
;MKNLLSTLSALSFLLFFTVASGSIANDNNPGEQQASAKKQNLEIVCSPELMSVTSNWVHNFRSSHPDVEIVVNESTDEMAVENGKLYFLTGDQKEKIQNNSLWEITIGHDVIVPIINSNNPLKDKLFEKGITPACFSNIVSENGNWSEIIGEGDNSAFRCYLLDHPQVISKVSACAKISPSNISAQKVTTVENLISAIQNDESAVGFCRLIDVIDADKNSFASNISILPFDKNQNGRIDGFEKIYSSPKDLSRGVWIGKYPKELSGEIYAAAAFKPTEGAAHDFLEWAITDGQEALAESGFSNLSSVEKTAGLLAMRSSVSQSGGAENASGISSGWRYILGMLAVILLIVALVRTNVKNTKTPGETREAPQAALNENSILVPGGLFYDKTHTWAFMEENGQVKIGINDFLQHVTGKVTQLKMKAAGQKIRKGEKILTLMHKGKQLSIYSPVTGVIKQQNEELLTNPSQLNSAPYTNGWVYQIEPANWVREISFMFMADRFRDWMKDEFTRLKDFMAIVVNASQLKLAQPVLQDGGELTDNVLANLDPEVWEEFQNQFIDTSK
;
A
#
# COMPACT_ATOMS: atom_id res chain seq x y z
N MET A 1 2.28 -44.68 43.99
CA MET A 1 1.24 -45.19 44.92
C MET A 1 -0.03 -44.48 44.53
N LYS A 2 -1.06 -45.14 44.00
CA LYS A 2 -2.05 -46.01 44.68
C LYS A 2 -2.82 -45.27 45.78
N ASN A 3 -4.14 -45.47 45.77
CA ASN A 3 -5.20 -44.82 46.55
C ASN A 3 -5.56 -43.43 45.97
N LEU A 4 -6.83 -43.06 45.76
CA LEU A 4 -8.07 -43.65 46.28
C LEU A 4 -9.21 -43.63 45.23
N LEU A 5 -9.63 -44.82 44.77
CA LEU A 5 -10.95 -45.02 44.16
C LEU A 5 -11.84 -45.63 45.25
N SER A 6 -12.84 -44.90 45.77
CA SER A 6 -14.10 -45.44 46.35
C SER A 6 -14.82 -44.43 47.26
N THR A 7 -15.78 -43.69 46.73
CA THR A 7 -17.03 -43.18 47.35
C THR A 7 -17.67 -42.18 46.36
N LEU A 8 -18.98 -42.14 46.12
CA LEU A 8 -20.05 -43.06 46.46
C LEU A 8 -21.11 -42.98 45.33
N SER A 9 -21.63 -44.11 44.87
CA SER A 9 -22.78 -44.17 43.96
C SER A 9 -24.03 -44.52 44.77
N ALA A 10 -25.06 -43.66 44.77
CA ALA A 10 -26.46 -44.01 45.07
C ALA A 10 -27.42 -42.79 45.03
N LEU A 11 -28.20 -42.65 43.95
CA LEU A 11 -29.64 -42.29 43.91
C LEU A 11 -30.06 -42.26 42.42
N SER A 12 -30.67 -43.33 41.90
CA SER A 12 -32.12 -43.49 41.66
C SER A 12 -32.71 -42.36 40.79
N PHE A 13 -33.00 -42.50 39.49
CA PHE A 13 -33.79 -43.51 38.73
C PHE A 13 -35.31 -43.41 38.94
N LEU A 14 -36.08 -43.57 37.84
CA LEU A 14 -37.54 -43.31 37.65
C LEU A 14 -37.90 -41.80 37.59
N LEU A 15 -38.76 -41.25 36.69
CA LEU A 15 -39.58 -41.70 35.54
C LEU A 15 -39.70 -40.47 34.55
N PHE A 16 -40.38 -40.44 33.40
CA PHE A 16 -41.37 -41.31 32.72
C PHE A 16 -41.18 -41.22 31.17
N PHE A 17 -41.83 -42.10 30.41
CA PHE A 17 -42.01 -42.04 28.94
C PHE A 17 -43.37 -41.41 28.57
N THR A 18 -43.45 -40.69 27.44
CA THR A 18 -44.62 -40.78 26.53
C THR A 18 -44.18 -40.68 25.07
N VAL A 19 -44.74 -41.56 24.24
CA VAL A 19 -44.59 -41.61 22.78
C VAL A 19 -45.90 -41.15 22.15
N ALA A 20 -45.83 -40.42 21.04
CA ALA A 20 -46.94 -40.28 20.10
C ALA A 20 -46.42 -40.49 18.67
N SER A 21 -46.85 -41.57 18.03
CA SER A 21 -46.45 -41.96 16.68
C SER A 21 -47.33 -41.29 15.61
N GLY A 22 -46.75 -40.98 14.45
CA GLY A 22 -47.47 -40.55 13.26
C GLY A 22 -46.71 -40.90 11.98
N SER A 23 -46.95 -42.10 11.46
CA SER A 23 -46.67 -42.48 10.06
C SER A 23 -48.02 -42.52 9.35
N ILE A 24 -48.21 -42.10 8.10
CA ILE A 24 -47.80 -42.68 6.81
C ILE A 24 -48.07 -41.56 5.78
N ALA A 25 -47.24 -41.26 4.78
CA ALA A 25 -47.26 -41.95 3.48
C ALA A 25 -46.04 -41.62 2.62
N ASN A 26 -45.71 -42.57 1.76
CA ASN A 26 -44.64 -42.50 0.77
C ASN A 26 -45.29 -42.33 -0.61
N ASP A 27 -44.89 -41.34 -1.41
CA ASP A 27 -45.23 -41.31 -2.83
C ASP A 27 -44.11 -40.67 -3.66
N ASN A 28 -43.71 -41.37 -4.71
CA ASN A 28 -42.59 -40.98 -5.57
C ASN A 28 -43.12 -40.32 -6.85
N ASN A 29 -42.68 -39.10 -7.16
CA ASN A 29 -42.64 -38.66 -8.56
C ASN A 29 -41.56 -37.57 -8.76
N PRO A 30 -40.62 -37.71 -9.72
CA PRO A 30 -39.59 -36.71 -9.96
C PRO A 30 -40.13 -35.60 -10.87
N GLY A 31 -40.48 -34.46 -10.27
CA GLY A 31 -40.72 -33.22 -11.00
C GLY A 31 -39.44 -32.40 -11.10
N GLU A 32 -38.91 -32.23 -12.31
CA GLU A 32 -37.82 -31.28 -12.58
C GLU A 32 -38.29 -29.85 -12.31
N GLN A 33 -37.96 -29.32 -11.13
CA GLN A 33 -37.90 -27.87 -10.94
C GLN A 33 -36.50 -27.41 -11.32
N GLN A 34 -36.33 -27.07 -12.61
CA GLN A 34 -35.28 -26.15 -13.00
C GLN A 34 -35.50 -24.84 -12.25
N ALA A 35 -34.64 -24.55 -11.28
CA ALA A 35 -34.60 -23.25 -10.63
C ALA A 35 -34.17 -22.22 -11.68
N SER A 36 -35.16 -21.50 -12.25
CA SER A 36 -34.93 -20.32 -13.05
C SER A 36 -34.14 -19.31 -12.21
N ALA A 37 -32.85 -19.15 -12.51
CA ALA A 37 -32.00 -18.19 -11.83
C ALA A 37 -32.63 -16.81 -11.96
N LYS A 38 -32.91 -16.16 -10.82
CA LYS A 38 -33.58 -14.86 -10.78
C LYS A 38 -32.60 -13.80 -11.29
N LYS A 39 -32.69 -13.49 -12.58
CA LYS A 39 -31.87 -12.49 -13.27
C LYS A 39 -31.78 -11.20 -12.43
N GLN A 40 -30.55 -10.80 -12.09
CA GLN A 40 -30.31 -9.60 -11.29
C GLN A 40 -30.07 -8.42 -12.22
N ASN A 41 -30.75 -7.30 -11.98
CA ASN A 41 -30.57 -6.09 -12.77
C ASN A 41 -29.77 -5.07 -11.97
N LEU A 42 -28.77 -4.45 -12.60
CA LEU A 42 -27.94 -3.38 -12.06
C LEU A 42 -27.93 -2.20 -13.04
N GLU A 43 -28.05 -0.99 -12.52
CA GLU A 43 -27.85 0.23 -13.31
C GLU A 43 -26.64 0.98 -12.77
N ILE A 44 -25.70 1.30 -13.66
CA ILE A 44 -24.51 2.11 -13.38
C ILE A 44 -24.67 3.41 -14.15
N VAL A 45 -24.54 4.53 -13.46
CA VAL A 45 -24.54 5.87 -14.04
C VAL A 45 -23.12 6.41 -13.89
N CYS A 46 -22.44 6.79 -14.96
CA CYS A 46 -21.03 7.19 -14.89
C CYS A 46 -20.73 8.52 -15.58
N SER A 47 -19.71 9.23 -15.07
CA SER A 47 -19.14 10.41 -15.76
C SER A 47 -18.78 10.08 -17.21
N PRO A 48 -18.95 11.02 -18.16
CA PRO A 48 -18.72 10.76 -19.59
C PRO A 48 -17.34 10.14 -19.87
N GLU A 49 -16.30 10.60 -19.18
CA GLU A 49 -14.92 10.10 -19.27
C GLU A 49 -14.75 8.66 -18.79
N LEU A 50 -15.61 8.21 -17.87
CA LEU A 50 -15.59 6.87 -17.29
C LEU A 50 -16.40 5.88 -18.13
N MET A 51 -17.12 6.32 -19.17
CA MET A 51 -18.00 5.49 -19.99
C MET A 51 -17.26 4.31 -20.65
N SER A 52 -16.06 4.55 -21.17
CA SER A 52 -15.25 3.52 -21.84
C SER A 52 -14.79 2.44 -20.86
N VAL A 53 -14.15 2.83 -19.75
CA VAL A 53 -13.67 1.90 -18.73
C VAL A 53 -14.82 1.15 -18.04
N THR A 54 -15.95 1.83 -17.78
CA THR A 54 -17.16 1.21 -17.20
C THR A 54 -17.76 0.18 -18.15
N SER A 55 -17.77 0.45 -19.46
CA SER A 55 -18.24 -0.50 -20.47
C SER A 55 -17.34 -1.74 -20.57
N ASN A 56 -16.02 -1.54 -20.50
CA ASN A 56 -15.02 -2.63 -20.46
C ASN A 56 -15.20 -3.48 -19.17
N TRP A 57 -15.35 -2.83 -18.02
CA TRP A 57 -15.68 -3.49 -16.75
C TRP A 57 -16.95 -4.33 -16.82
N VAL A 58 -18.03 -3.79 -17.37
CA VAL A 58 -19.30 -4.53 -17.55
C VAL A 58 -19.13 -5.73 -18.50
N HIS A 59 -18.33 -5.60 -19.56
CA HIS A 59 -18.03 -6.71 -20.46
C HIS A 59 -17.29 -7.85 -19.73
N ASN A 60 -16.24 -7.52 -18.96
CA ASN A 60 -15.42 -8.50 -18.27
C ASN A 60 -16.16 -9.15 -17.09
N PHE A 61 -16.88 -8.36 -16.28
CA PHE A 61 -17.65 -8.86 -15.14
C PHE A 61 -18.74 -9.87 -15.56
N ARG A 62 -19.44 -9.61 -16.68
CA ARG A 62 -20.46 -10.52 -17.22
C ARG A 62 -19.89 -11.87 -17.68
N SER A 63 -18.59 -11.97 -17.93
CA SER A 63 -17.94 -13.24 -18.29
C SER A 63 -17.88 -14.22 -17.12
N SER A 64 -17.87 -13.72 -15.88
CA SER A 64 -18.00 -14.52 -14.65
C SER A 64 -19.41 -14.52 -14.04
N HIS A 65 -20.26 -13.54 -14.39
CA HIS A 65 -21.62 -13.35 -13.85
C HIS A 65 -22.67 -13.24 -14.97
N PRO A 66 -22.99 -14.33 -15.70
CA PRO A 66 -23.87 -14.31 -16.87
C PRO A 66 -25.36 -14.11 -16.53
N ASP A 67 -25.75 -14.24 -15.26
CA ASP A 67 -27.10 -14.02 -14.74
C ASP A 67 -27.39 -12.56 -14.34
N VAL A 68 -26.39 -11.68 -14.44
CA VAL A 68 -26.50 -10.25 -14.13
C VAL A 68 -26.65 -9.41 -15.40
N GLU A 69 -27.74 -8.65 -15.49
CA GLU A 69 -28.00 -7.68 -16.55
C GLU A 69 -27.65 -6.27 -16.07
N ILE A 70 -26.59 -5.69 -16.64
CA ILE A 70 -26.07 -4.37 -16.25
C ILE A 70 -26.35 -3.34 -17.35
N VAL A 71 -27.01 -2.23 -17.03
CA VAL A 71 -27.17 -1.08 -17.93
C VAL A 71 -26.21 0.03 -17.50
N VAL A 72 -25.51 0.64 -18.46
CA VAL A 72 -24.62 1.80 -18.23
C VAL A 72 -25.24 3.04 -18.87
N ASN A 73 -25.37 4.09 -18.08
CA ASN A 73 -25.92 5.40 -18.47
C ASN A 73 -24.90 6.51 -18.17
N GLU A 74 -24.97 7.63 -18.89
CA GLU A 74 -24.07 8.78 -18.69
C GLU A 74 -24.60 9.73 -17.60
N SER A 75 -23.70 10.40 -16.87
CA SER A 75 -24.08 11.36 -15.83
C SER A 75 -24.35 12.77 -16.35
N THR A 76 -25.42 13.38 -15.82
CA THR A 76 -25.77 14.79 -15.96
C THR A 76 -25.52 15.56 -14.65
N ASP A 77 -25.14 16.83 -14.77
CA ASP A 77 -24.74 17.71 -13.66
C ASP A 77 -25.82 17.93 -12.56
N GLU A 78 -27.11 17.65 -12.81
CA GLU A 78 -28.22 17.91 -11.87
C GLU A 78 -29.11 16.68 -11.60
N MET A 79 -28.51 15.52 -11.34
CA MET A 79 -29.27 14.31 -11.04
C MET A 79 -29.54 14.06 -9.54
N ALA A 80 -30.70 13.46 -9.27
CA ALA A 80 -31.02 12.87 -7.97
C ALA A 80 -30.42 11.46 -7.86
N VAL A 81 -29.97 11.11 -6.65
CA VAL A 81 -29.44 9.77 -6.35
C VAL A 81 -30.61 8.81 -6.10
N GLU A 82 -30.72 7.78 -6.94
CA GLU A 82 -31.74 6.74 -6.85
C GLU A 82 -31.23 5.52 -6.06
N ASN A 83 -32.15 4.83 -5.38
CA ASN A 83 -31.83 3.62 -4.64
C ASN A 83 -31.64 2.42 -5.58
N GLY A 84 -30.60 1.61 -5.34
CA GLY A 84 -30.27 0.44 -6.18
C GLY A 84 -29.42 0.74 -7.43
N LYS A 85 -29.01 1.99 -7.65
CA LYS A 85 -28.05 2.37 -8.70
C LYS A 85 -26.64 2.57 -8.13
N LEU A 86 -25.63 2.34 -8.97
CA LEU A 86 -24.25 2.76 -8.73
C LEU A 86 -23.94 4.01 -9.54
N TYR A 87 -23.11 4.89 -8.97
CA TYR A 87 -22.67 6.14 -9.58
C TYR A 87 -21.15 6.17 -9.66
N PHE A 88 -20.55 6.10 -10.85
CA PHE A 88 -19.10 6.17 -11.02
C PHE A 88 -18.69 7.58 -11.44
N LEU A 89 -17.98 8.28 -10.57
CA LEU A 89 -17.87 9.73 -10.61
C LEU A 89 -16.41 10.19 -10.53
N THR A 90 -16.05 11.13 -11.39
CA THR A 90 -14.88 11.98 -11.16
C THR A 90 -15.15 12.93 -9.98
N GLY A 91 -14.08 13.43 -9.35
CA GLY A 91 -14.22 14.31 -8.16
C GLY A 91 -15.07 15.56 -8.39
N ASP A 92 -15.02 16.17 -9.57
CA ASP A 92 -15.83 17.36 -9.90
C ASP A 92 -17.29 17.01 -10.21
N GLN A 93 -17.58 15.86 -10.82
CA GLN A 93 -18.94 15.39 -11.04
C GLN A 93 -19.63 15.04 -9.71
N LYS A 94 -18.88 14.44 -8.77
CA LYS A 94 -19.34 14.20 -7.41
C LYS A 94 -19.75 15.48 -6.68
N GLU A 95 -19.00 16.58 -6.82
CA GLU A 95 -19.33 17.87 -6.19
C GLU A 95 -20.65 18.49 -6.67
N LYS A 96 -21.13 18.10 -7.87
CA LYS A 96 -22.38 18.63 -8.45
C LYS A 96 -23.64 17.84 -8.03
N ILE A 97 -23.50 16.57 -7.64
CA ILE A 97 -24.65 15.72 -7.32
C ILE A 97 -25.30 16.15 -6.00
N GLN A 98 -26.62 16.32 -6.03
CA GLN A 98 -27.41 16.86 -4.92
C GLN A 98 -27.69 15.83 -3.81
N ASN A 99 -26.65 15.34 -3.11
CA ASN A 99 -26.83 14.51 -1.92
C ASN A 99 -25.60 14.50 -0.97
N ASN A 100 -25.71 15.15 0.19
CA ASN A 100 -24.66 15.19 1.22
C ASN A 100 -24.44 13.86 1.97
N SER A 101 -25.24 12.82 1.70
CA SER A 101 -25.25 11.54 2.42
C SER A 101 -25.02 10.33 1.52
N LEU A 102 -24.35 10.52 0.38
CA LEU A 102 -23.89 9.40 -0.47
C LEU A 102 -22.97 8.45 0.31
N TRP A 103 -23.20 7.15 0.16
CA TRP A 103 -22.14 6.18 0.44
C TRP A 103 -21.17 6.16 -0.74
N GLU A 104 -19.87 6.10 -0.48
CA GLU A 104 -18.84 6.12 -1.52
C GLU A 104 -17.61 5.28 -1.17
N ILE A 105 -16.85 4.94 -2.21
CA ILE A 105 -15.59 4.20 -2.17
C ILE A 105 -14.71 4.64 -3.35
N THR A 106 -13.40 4.75 -3.16
CA THR A 106 -12.47 5.02 -4.27
C THR A 106 -12.30 3.75 -5.11
N ILE A 107 -12.41 3.87 -6.43
CA ILE A 107 -12.29 2.76 -7.39
C ILE A 107 -11.13 2.94 -8.38
N GLY A 108 -10.48 4.10 -8.40
CA GLY A 108 -9.30 4.39 -9.21
C GLY A 108 -8.89 5.85 -9.02
N HIS A 109 -7.96 6.32 -9.85
CA HIS A 109 -7.49 7.71 -9.84
C HIS A 109 -7.38 8.29 -11.25
N ASP A 110 -7.70 9.57 -11.38
CA ASP A 110 -7.28 10.41 -12.51
C ASP A 110 -5.91 11.06 -12.22
N VAL A 111 -5.28 11.56 -13.28
CA VAL A 111 -3.94 12.15 -13.24
C VAL A 111 -3.90 13.36 -14.15
N ILE A 112 -3.43 14.49 -13.64
CA ILE A 112 -3.14 15.71 -14.39
C ILE A 112 -1.65 15.75 -14.72
N VAL A 113 -1.32 16.00 -15.98
CA VAL A 113 0.05 15.95 -16.49
C VAL A 113 0.48 17.27 -17.15
N PRO A 114 1.69 17.77 -16.86
CA PRO A 114 2.34 18.75 -17.69
C PRO A 114 2.85 18.08 -18.97
N ILE A 115 2.56 18.67 -20.12
CA ILE A 115 2.97 18.18 -21.43
C ILE A 115 3.86 19.19 -22.14
N ILE A 116 4.83 18.70 -22.91
CA ILE A 116 5.70 19.49 -23.78
C ILE A 116 5.80 18.82 -25.15
N ASN A 117 6.30 19.57 -26.13
CA ASN A 117 6.63 19.01 -27.42
C ASN A 117 7.80 18.00 -27.28
N SER A 118 7.70 16.83 -27.91
CA SER A 118 8.75 15.81 -27.90
C SER A 118 10.06 16.24 -28.55
N ASN A 119 10.02 17.29 -29.39
CA ASN A 119 11.18 17.89 -30.07
C ASN A 119 11.71 19.13 -29.33
N ASN A 120 11.19 19.47 -28.13
CA ASN A 120 11.64 20.62 -27.36
C ASN A 120 13.19 20.64 -27.24
N PRO A 121 13.87 21.74 -27.60
CA PRO A 121 15.34 21.78 -27.70
C PRO A 121 16.06 21.65 -26.35
N LEU A 122 15.33 21.72 -25.23
CA LEU A 122 15.84 21.56 -23.88
C LEU A 122 15.42 20.23 -23.23
N LYS A 123 14.71 19.36 -23.96
CA LYS A 123 14.10 18.12 -23.45
C LYS A 123 15.07 17.27 -22.64
N ASP A 124 16.29 17.02 -23.12
CA ASP A 124 17.26 16.19 -22.40
C ASP A 124 17.59 16.79 -21.02
N LYS A 125 17.82 18.10 -20.93
CA LYS A 125 18.05 18.80 -19.64
C LYS A 125 16.82 18.78 -18.74
N LEU A 126 15.62 18.92 -19.32
CA LEU A 126 14.35 18.84 -18.58
C LEU A 126 14.10 17.43 -18.04
N PHE A 127 14.54 16.39 -18.75
CA PHE A 127 14.47 15.00 -18.31
C PHE A 127 15.60 14.60 -17.37
N GLU A 128 16.72 15.34 -17.35
CA GLU A 128 17.77 15.21 -16.34
C GLU A 128 17.39 15.90 -15.03
N LYS A 129 16.80 17.10 -15.07
CA LYS A 129 16.49 17.92 -13.87
C LYS A 129 15.08 17.75 -13.33
N GLY A 130 14.06 17.71 -14.20
CA GLY A 130 12.66 17.81 -13.81
C GLY A 130 12.22 19.21 -13.36
N ILE A 131 10.94 19.36 -13.08
CA ILE A 131 10.37 20.55 -12.45
C ILE A 131 10.18 20.31 -10.94
N THR A 132 10.67 21.25 -10.13
CA THR A 132 10.40 21.26 -8.68
C THR A 132 9.02 21.88 -8.42
N PRO A 133 8.43 21.70 -7.21
CA PRO A 133 7.18 22.39 -6.84
C PRO A 133 7.27 23.92 -6.90
N ALA A 134 8.45 24.50 -6.68
CA ALA A 134 8.68 25.94 -6.81
C ALA A 134 8.63 26.37 -8.28
N CYS A 135 9.36 25.66 -9.17
CA CYS A 135 9.29 25.90 -10.62
C CYS A 135 7.86 25.73 -11.15
N PHE A 136 7.13 24.73 -10.67
CA PHE A 136 5.73 24.47 -11.07
C PHE A 136 4.82 25.68 -10.83
N SER A 137 4.95 26.38 -9.69
CA SER A 137 4.21 27.62 -9.45
C SER A 137 4.51 28.67 -10.52
N ASN A 138 5.78 28.97 -10.78
CA ASN A 138 6.19 30.00 -11.74
C ASN A 138 5.67 29.69 -13.16
N ILE A 139 5.70 28.41 -13.58
CA ILE A 139 5.19 27.95 -14.88
C ILE A 139 3.71 28.33 -15.08
N VAL A 140 2.90 28.37 -14.01
CA VAL A 140 1.45 28.60 -14.10
C VAL A 140 0.96 29.95 -13.60
N SER A 141 1.76 30.68 -12.81
CA SER A 141 1.39 32.02 -12.30
C SER A 141 2.05 33.19 -13.04
N GLU A 142 3.20 32.96 -13.69
CA GLU A 142 3.98 34.00 -14.37
C GLU A 142 4.25 33.61 -15.84
N ASN A 143 4.85 34.52 -16.62
CA ASN A 143 5.36 34.18 -17.95
C ASN A 143 6.70 33.45 -17.78
N GLY A 144 6.63 32.18 -17.38
CA GLY A 144 7.80 31.37 -17.08
C GLY A 144 8.80 31.30 -18.24
N ASN A 145 10.08 31.25 -17.86
CA ASN A 145 11.19 31.02 -18.77
C ASN A 145 11.81 29.64 -18.48
N TRP A 146 12.52 29.09 -19.46
CA TRP A 146 13.17 27.80 -19.27
C TRP A 146 14.35 27.87 -18.29
N SER A 147 15.06 28.99 -18.22
CA SER A 147 16.22 29.21 -17.35
C SER A 147 15.91 29.05 -15.85
N GLU A 148 14.70 29.37 -15.39
CA GLU A 148 14.23 29.09 -14.02
C GLU A 148 14.08 27.60 -13.68
N ILE A 149 13.87 26.76 -14.69
CA ILE A 149 13.76 25.29 -14.52
C ILE A 149 15.15 24.66 -14.64
N ILE A 150 15.91 24.99 -15.69
CA ILE A 150 17.21 24.35 -15.95
C ILE A 150 18.38 25.02 -15.21
N GLY A 151 18.18 26.17 -14.57
CA GLY A 151 19.18 26.92 -13.79
C GLY A 151 20.30 27.59 -14.61
N GLU A 152 20.47 27.21 -15.87
CA GLU A 152 21.48 27.72 -16.80
C GLU A 152 20.97 27.65 -18.25
N GLY A 153 20.87 28.77 -18.94
CA GLY A 153 20.55 28.76 -20.37
C GLY A 153 19.85 30.01 -20.87
N ASP A 154 19.24 29.85 -22.05
CA ASP A 154 18.52 30.91 -22.73
C ASP A 154 17.28 31.36 -21.94
N ASN A 155 17.06 32.68 -21.89
CA ASN A 155 15.98 33.30 -21.13
C ASN A 155 14.66 33.34 -21.91
N SER A 156 14.52 32.45 -22.89
CA SER A 156 13.34 32.32 -23.74
C SER A 156 12.12 31.91 -22.91
N ALA A 157 11.14 32.80 -22.89
CA ALA A 157 9.81 32.53 -22.33
C ALA A 157 9.09 31.46 -23.16
N PHE A 158 8.33 30.60 -22.49
CA PHE A 158 7.44 29.65 -23.16
C PHE A 158 5.99 30.13 -23.14
N ARG A 159 5.18 29.59 -24.05
CA ARG A 159 3.72 29.69 -23.94
C ARG A 159 3.22 28.58 -23.03
N CYS A 160 2.41 28.97 -22.05
CA CYS A 160 1.79 28.05 -21.11
C CYS A 160 0.30 27.92 -21.45
N TYR A 161 -0.18 26.69 -21.63
CA TYR A 161 -1.56 26.36 -21.99
C TYR A 161 -2.21 25.48 -20.93
N LEU A 162 -3.50 25.69 -20.66
CA LEU A 162 -4.28 24.93 -19.68
C LEU A 162 -5.58 24.45 -20.33
N LEU A 163 -5.90 23.17 -20.24
CA LEU A 163 -7.24 22.70 -20.62
C LEU A 163 -8.27 23.35 -19.68
N ASP A 164 -9.30 23.99 -20.25
CA ASP A 164 -10.35 24.70 -19.48
C ASP A 164 -11.36 23.73 -18.87
N HIS A 165 -10.86 22.82 -18.04
CA HIS A 165 -11.60 21.76 -17.37
C HIS A 165 -11.55 21.96 -15.85
N PRO A 166 -12.68 21.85 -15.10
CA PRO A 166 -12.73 22.13 -13.67
C PRO A 166 -11.67 21.39 -12.85
N GLN A 167 -11.51 20.08 -13.09
CA GLN A 167 -10.48 19.28 -12.40
C GLN A 167 -9.06 19.75 -12.70
N VAL A 168 -8.75 20.05 -13.98
CA VAL A 168 -7.40 20.46 -14.39
C VAL A 168 -7.05 21.78 -13.72
N ILE A 169 -7.96 22.76 -13.75
CA ILE A 169 -7.81 24.05 -13.06
C ILE A 169 -7.61 23.85 -11.54
N SER A 170 -8.46 23.04 -10.92
CA SER A 170 -8.42 22.76 -9.47
C SER A 170 -7.08 22.13 -9.06
N LYS A 171 -6.71 21.00 -9.67
CA LYS A 171 -5.50 20.24 -9.35
C LYS A 171 -4.21 21.01 -9.68
N VAL A 172 -4.15 21.74 -10.81
CA VAL A 172 -3.02 22.62 -11.12
C VAL A 172 -2.90 23.75 -10.08
N SER A 173 -4.01 24.40 -9.71
CA SER A 173 -3.99 25.46 -8.69
C SER A 173 -3.53 24.93 -7.32
N ALA A 174 -3.96 23.74 -6.94
CA ALA A 174 -3.57 23.07 -5.70
C ALA A 174 -2.07 22.70 -5.67
N CYS A 175 -1.54 22.13 -6.76
CA CYS A 175 -0.12 21.79 -6.89
C CYS A 175 0.78 23.03 -6.88
N ALA A 176 0.36 24.11 -7.55
CA ALA A 176 1.06 25.40 -7.53
C ALA A 176 0.84 26.20 -6.23
N LYS A 177 -0.11 25.80 -5.37
CA LYS A 177 -0.50 26.51 -4.13
C LYS A 177 -0.96 27.96 -4.37
N ILE A 178 -1.66 28.18 -5.48
CA ILE A 178 -2.25 29.47 -5.88
C ILE A 178 -3.78 29.36 -6.01
N SER A 179 -4.47 30.50 -5.96
CA SER A 179 -5.89 30.55 -6.32
C SER A 179 -6.08 30.27 -7.83
N PRO A 180 -7.17 29.60 -8.26
CA PRO A 180 -7.51 29.42 -9.68
C PRO A 180 -7.54 30.72 -10.52
N SER A 181 -7.86 31.85 -9.88
CA SER A 181 -7.86 33.19 -10.49
C SER A 181 -6.46 33.71 -10.84
N ASN A 182 -5.41 33.10 -10.29
CA ASN A 182 -4.03 33.56 -10.43
C ASN A 182 -3.24 32.72 -11.46
N ILE A 183 -3.91 31.80 -12.16
CA ILE A 183 -3.29 31.04 -13.26
C ILE A 183 -3.19 31.98 -14.48
N SER A 184 -1.96 32.21 -14.95
CA SER A 184 -1.63 33.02 -16.13
C SER A 184 -1.75 32.24 -17.45
N ALA A 185 -1.73 30.91 -17.38
CA ALA A 185 -1.76 30.01 -18.53
C ALA A 185 -2.96 30.26 -19.45
N GLN A 186 -2.73 30.26 -20.76
CA GLN A 186 -3.78 30.42 -21.77
C GLN A 186 -4.74 29.23 -21.71
N LYS A 187 -5.98 29.49 -21.32
CA LYS A 187 -7.05 28.50 -21.32
C LYS A 187 -7.41 28.06 -22.74
N VAL A 188 -7.56 26.76 -22.93
CA VAL A 188 -7.93 26.12 -24.20
C VAL A 188 -9.12 25.20 -23.97
N THR A 189 -10.17 25.34 -24.78
CA THR A 189 -11.47 24.70 -24.53
C THR A 189 -11.59 23.27 -25.04
N THR A 190 -10.70 22.79 -25.91
CA THR A 190 -10.71 21.40 -26.39
C THR A 190 -9.33 20.77 -26.35
N VAL A 191 -9.31 19.44 -26.18
CA VAL A 191 -8.09 18.63 -26.19
C VAL A 191 -7.35 18.74 -27.52
N GLU A 192 -8.05 18.75 -28.66
CA GLU A 192 -7.39 18.84 -29.97
C GLU A 192 -6.68 20.19 -30.15
N ASN A 193 -7.29 21.28 -29.67
CA ASN A 193 -6.68 22.60 -29.71
C ASN A 193 -5.45 22.68 -28.80
N LEU A 194 -5.47 22.04 -27.62
CA LEU A 194 -4.34 22.00 -26.71
C LEU A 194 -3.18 21.19 -27.32
N ILE A 195 -3.45 19.97 -27.79
CA ILE A 195 -2.45 19.13 -28.45
C ILE A 195 -1.86 19.85 -29.66
N SER A 196 -2.70 20.48 -30.49
CA SER A 196 -2.25 21.26 -31.65
C SER A 196 -1.38 22.46 -31.24
N ALA A 197 -1.68 23.14 -30.13
CA ALA A 197 -0.85 24.24 -29.64
C ALA A 197 0.56 23.76 -29.25
N ILE A 198 0.66 22.64 -28.52
CA ILE A 198 1.95 22.06 -28.11
C ILE A 198 2.71 21.47 -29.32
N GLN A 199 2.04 20.85 -30.27
CA GLN A 199 2.66 20.29 -31.47
C GLN A 199 3.25 21.37 -32.40
N ASN A 200 2.63 22.56 -32.47
CA ASN A 200 3.06 23.67 -33.34
C ASN A 200 4.08 24.63 -32.67
N ASP A 201 4.36 24.48 -31.38
CA ASP A 201 5.29 25.32 -30.62
C ASP A 201 6.22 24.43 -29.79
N GLU A 202 7.44 24.17 -30.29
CA GLU A 202 8.41 23.28 -29.63
C GLU A 202 8.78 23.73 -28.21
N SER A 203 8.61 25.01 -27.91
CA SER A 203 8.89 25.61 -26.60
C SER A 203 7.69 25.63 -25.66
N ALA A 204 6.48 25.25 -26.09
CA ALA A 204 5.28 25.38 -25.26
C ALA A 204 5.15 24.30 -24.18
N VAL A 205 4.46 24.67 -23.10
CA VAL A 205 4.03 23.80 -21.99
C VAL A 205 2.51 23.76 -21.95
N GLY A 206 1.92 22.59 -21.77
CA GLY A 206 0.49 22.38 -21.63
C GLY A 206 0.13 21.64 -20.35
N PHE A 207 -1.12 21.73 -19.90
CA PHE A 207 -1.65 20.99 -18.76
C PHE A 207 -3.02 20.38 -19.10
N CYS A 208 -3.14 19.06 -18.94
CA CYS A 208 -4.34 18.29 -19.24
C CYS A 208 -4.44 17.03 -18.36
N ARG A 209 -5.49 16.23 -18.53
CA ARG A 209 -5.57 14.90 -17.92
C ARG A 209 -4.69 13.94 -18.73
N LEU A 210 -4.19 12.89 -18.09
CA LEU A 210 -3.37 11.86 -18.72
C LEU A 210 -4.14 11.12 -19.83
N ILE A 211 -5.42 10.83 -19.60
CA ILE A 211 -6.33 10.26 -20.61
C ILE A 211 -6.45 11.11 -21.88
N ASP A 212 -6.29 12.43 -21.79
CA ASP A 212 -6.41 13.34 -22.94
C ASP A 212 -5.23 13.20 -23.94
N VAL A 213 -4.13 12.54 -23.55
CA VAL A 213 -2.87 12.47 -24.32
C VAL A 213 -2.32 11.05 -24.50
N ILE A 214 -3.15 10.02 -24.36
CA ILE A 214 -2.79 8.61 -24.56
C ILE A 214 -3.30 8.09 -25.92
N ASP A 215 -2.41 7.42 -26.65
CA ASP A 215 -2.73 6.54 -27.77
C ASP A 215 -2.91 5.11 -27.23
N ALA A 216 -4.17 4.77 -26.89
CA ALA A 216 -4.51 3.55 -26.16
C ALA A 216 -4.10 2.27 -26.90
N ASP A 217 -4.21 2.26 -28.23
CA ASP A 217 -3.81 1.14 -29.09
C ASP A 217 -2.31 0.83 -29.04
N LYS A 218 -1.48 1.79 -28.59
CA LYS A 218 -0.01 1.72 -28.68
C LYS A 218 0.71 1.77 -27.33
N ASN A 219 -0.02 2.01 -26.22
CA ASN A 219 0.57 2.35 -24.91
C ASN A 219 1.67 3.42 -25.06
N SER A 220 1.35 4.49 -25.78
CA SER A 220 2.25 5.63 -26.01
C SER A 220 1.51 6.94 -25.77
N PHE A 221 2.24 8.03 -25.55
CA PHE A 221 1.65 9.37 -25.60
C PHE A 221 1.30 9.75 -27.03
N ALA A 222 0.42 10.74 -27.19
CA ALA A 222 0.08 11.32 -28.49
C ALA A 222 1.32 11.76 -29.27
N SER A 223 1.26 11.70 -30.60
CA SER A 223 2.38 12.05 -31.49
C SER A 223 2.97 13.42 -31.15
N ASN A 224 4.30 13.49 -31.06
CA ASN A 224 5.06 14.69 -30.66
C ASN A 224 4.73 15.26 -29.26
N ILE A 225 4.07 14.50 -28.37
CA ILE A 225 3.87 14.88 -26.96
C ILE A 225 4.80 14.07 -26.04
N SER A 226 5.38 14.74 -25.05
CA SER A 226 6.13 14.14 -23.94
C SER A 226 5.64 14.71 -22.62
N ILE A 227 5.59 13.88 -21.57
CA ILE A 227 5.27 14.34 -20.22
C ILE A 227 6.49 15.02 -19.60
N LEU A 228 6.33 16.20 -19.01
CA LEU A 228 7.41 16.93 -18.35
C LEU A 228 7.68 16.34 -16.95
N PRO A 229 8.89 15.82 -16.65
CA PRO A 229 9.16 15.14 -15.38
C PRO A 229 9.12 16.06 -14.16
N PHE A 230 8.66 15.55 -13.01
CA PHE A 230 8.82 16.21 -11.70
C PHE A 230 10.03 15.72 -10.94
N ASP A 231 10.79 16.64 -10.37
CA ASP A 231 11.70 16.40 -9.24
C ASP A 231 10.87 16.45 -7.95
N LYS A 232 10.43 15.27 -7.49
CA LYS A 232 9.52 15.14 -6.35
C LYS A 232 10.27 15.24 -5.03
N ASN A 233 11.46 14.64 -4.96
CA ASN A 233 12.29 14.64 -3.76
C ASN A 233 13.14 15.92 -3.60
N GLN A 234 13.16 16.80 -4.61
CA GLN A 234 13.85 18.10 -4.65
C GLN A 234 15.39 17.96 -4.59
N ASN A 235 15.95 16.89 -5.15
CA ASN A 235 17.40 16.68 -5.20
C ASN A 235 18.09 17.30 -6.43
N GLY A 236 17.32 17.95 -7.32
CA GLY A 236 17.79 18.64 -8.51
C GLY A 236 18.01 17.74 -9.73
N ARG A 237 17.55 16.49 -9.70
CA ARG A 237 17.63 15.54 -10.83
C ARG A 237 16.54 14.47 -10.80
N ILE A 238 16.21 13.94 -11.98
CA ILE A 238 15.35 12.76 -12.14
C ILE A 238 16.18 11.49 -11.98
N ASP A 239 16.07 10.81 -10.84
CA ASP A 239 16.77 9.55 -10.58
C ASP A 239 15.87 8.30 -10.62
N GLY A 240 16.34 7.16 -10.12
CA GLY A 240 15.56 5.91 -10.14
C GLY A 240 14.25 5.98 -9.35
N PHE A 241 14.11 6.96 -8.45
CA PHE A 241 12.84 7.26 -7.82
C PHE A 241 11.85 7.87 -8.83
N GLU A 242 12.19 8.96 -9.51
CA GLU A 242 11.26 9.64 -10.44
C GLU A 242 11.23 9.14 -11.91
N LYS A 243 12.03 8.15 -12.31
CA LYS A 243 12.00 7.59 -13.69
C LYS A 243 10.74 6.78 -13.99
N ILE A 244 9.63 7.48 -14.24
CA ILE A 244 8.29 6.93 -14.53
C ILE A 244 7.67 7.45 -15.85
N TYR A 245 8.33 8.38 -16.55
CA TYR A 245 7.75 9.12 -17.68
C TYR A 245 7.92 8.47 -19.07
N SER A 246 8.38 7.22 -19.12
CA SER A 246 8.73 6.52 -20.37
C SER A 246 7.52 6.05 -21.18
N SER A 247 6.41 5.73 -20.51
CA SER A 247 5.16 5.28 -21.12
C SER A 247 3.96 5.63 -20.24
N PRO A 248 2.72 5.65 -20.78
CA PRO A 248 1.50 5.80 -19.98
C PRO A 248 1.40 4.78 -18.83
N LYS A 249 1.76 3.51 -19.10
CA LYS A 249 1.75 2.44 -18.10
C LYS A 249 2.77 2.65 -16.98
N ASP A 250 3.98 3.12 -17.31
CA ASP A 250 5.00 3.44 -16.29
C ASP A 250 4.57 4.63 -15.42
N LEU A 251 3.95 5.64 -16.03
CA LEU A 251 3.47 6.82 -15.33
C LEU A 251 2.29 6.50 -14.42
N SER A 252 1.29 5.76 -14.93
CA SER A 252 0.16 5.24 -14.15
C SER A 252 0.65 4.39 -12.96
N ARG A 253 1.60 3.46 -13.18
CA ARG A 253 2.26 2.71 -12.11
C ARG A 253 3.05 3.61 -11.14
N GLY A 254 3.67 4.67 -11.63
CA GLY A 254 4.42 5.64 -10.84
C GLY A 254 3.54 6.47 -9.92
N VAL A 255 2.38 6.92 -10.41
CA VAL A 255 1.34 7.57 -9.60
C VAL A 255 0.84 6.61 -8.52
N TRP A 256 0.50 5.39 -8.91
CA TRP A 256 0.05 4.29 -8.03
C TRP A 256 0.98 4.02 -6.84
N ILE A 257 2.31 4.01 -7.04
CA ILE A 257 3.30 3.85 -5.95
C ILE A 257 3.80 5.18 -5.35
N GLY A 258 3.07 6.27 -5.56
CA GLY A 258 3.36 7.55 -4.91
C GLY A 258 4.64 8.25 -5.37
N LYS A 259 5.12 8.02 -6.60
CA LYS A 259 6.27 8.72 -7.19
C LYS A 259 5.91 10.04 -7.88
N TYR A 260 4.62 10.30 -8.10
CA TYR A 260 4.10 11.54 -8.69
C TYR A 260 3.53 12.50 -7.61
N PRO A 261 3.40 13.83 -7.85
CA PRO A 261 2.72 14.73 -6.93
C PRO A 261 1.27 14.31 -6.67
N LYS A 262 0.84 14.27 -5.39
CA LYS A 262 -0.51 13.82 -5.03
C LYS A 262 -1.57 14.85 -5.42
N GLU A 263 -1.19 16.12 -5.38
CA GLU A 263 -2.00 17.28 -5.73
C GLU A 263 -2.46 17.27 -7.20
N LEU A 264 -1.74 16.53 -8.06
CA LEU A 264 -2.06 16.32 -9.47
C LEU A 264 -2.75 14.98 -9.76
N SER A 265 -3.16 14.24 -8.72
CA SER A 265 -4.01 13.07 -8.87
C SER A 265 -5.35 13.32 -8.19
N GLY A 266 -6.44 12.85 -8.80
CA GLY A 266 -7.79 12.91 -8.25
C GLY A 266 -8.41 11.53 -8.14
N GLU A 267 -9.33 11.41 -7.21
CA GLU A 267 -10.02 10.18 -6.89
C GLU A 267 -11.19 9.94 -7.87
N ILE A 268 -11.30 8.71 -8.36
CA ILE A 268 -12.49 8.20 -9.04
C ILE A 268 -13.31 7.45 -7.99
N TYR A 269 -14.56 7.84 -7.82
CA TYR A 269 -15.47 7.29 -6.81
C TYR A 269 -16.47 6.34 -7.44
N ALA A 270 -16.78 5.24 -6.76
CA ALA A 270 -18.08 4.62 -6.88
C ALA A 270 -18.95 5.05 -5.69
N ALA A 271 -20.18 5.46 -5.97
CA ALA A 271 -21.12 5.96 -4.97
C ALA A 271 -22.51 5.33 -5.14
N ALA A 272 -23.31 5.35 -4.07
CA ALA A 272 -24.68 4.85 -4.05
C ALA A 272 -25.51 5.54 -2.95
N ALA A 273 -26.84 5.52 -3.08
CA ALA A 273 -27.76 6.05 -2.05
C ALA A 273 -27.55 5.40 -0.67
N PHE A 274 -27.26 4.09 -0.68
CA PHE A 274 -26.87 3.31 0.49
C PHE A 274 -25.76 2.36 0.09
N LYS A 275 -24.92 1.99 1.06
CA LYS A 275 -23.87 0.99 0.86
C LYS A 275 -24.46 -0.35 0.35
N PRO A 276 -24.00 -0.87 -0.80
CA PRO A 276 -24.33 -2.23 -1.21
C PRO A 276 -23.75 -3.27 -0.24
N THR A 277 -24.59 -4.21 0.21
CA THR A 277 -24.19 -5.27 1.16
C THR A 277 -24.27 -6.68 0.58
N GLU A 278 -25.00 -6.87 -0.53
CA GLU A 278 -25.18 -8.14 -1.21
C GLU A 278 -25.68 -7.93 -2.66
N GLY A 279 -25.55 -8.97 -3.49
CA GLY A 279 -26.04 -9.00 -4.87
C GLY A 279 -25.20 -8.18 -5.87
N ALA A 280 -25.69 -8.09 -7.11
CA ALA A 280 -24.95 -7.56 -8.25
C ALA A 280 -24.19 -6.24 -8.00
N ALA A 281 -24.76 -5.29 -7.25
CA ALA A 281 -24.10 -4.03 -6.93
C ALA A 281 -22.90 -4.21 -5.98
N HIS A 282 -22.99 -5.10 -5.00
CA HIS A 282 -21.90 -5.45 -4.10
C HIS A 282 -20.80 -6.19 -4.86
N ASP A 283 -21.18 -7.21 -5.62
CA ASP A 283 -20.26 -8.14 -6.28
C ASP A 283 -19.50 -7.44 -7.42
N PHE A 284 -20.16 -6.53 -8.14
CA PHE A 284 -19.52 -5.67 -9.14
C PHE A 284 -18.48 -4.74 -8.52
N LEU A 285 -18.76 -4.16 -7.35
CA LEU A 285 -17.79 -3.28 -6.67
C LEU A 285 -16.60 -4.04 -6.09
N GLU A 286 -16.81 -5.21 -5.49
CA GLU A 286 -15.71 -6.07 -5.04
C GLU A 286 -14.82 -6.46 -6.23
N TRP A 287 -15.41 -6.89 -7.35
CA TRP A 287 -14.68 -7.19 -8.59
C TRP A 287 -13.96 -5.96 -9.19
N ALA A 288 -14.60 -4.79 -9.23
CA ALA A 288 -14.00 -3.57 -9.77
C ALA A 288 -12.78 -3.11 -8.96
N ILE A 289 -12.80 -3.32 -7.63
CA ILE A 289 -11.68 -3.01 -6.72
C ILE A 289 -10.54 -4.04 -6.85
N THR A 290 -10.85 -5.31 -7.19
CA THR A 290 -9.84 -6.37 -7.35
C THR A 290 -9.36 -6.52 -8.78
N ASP A 291 -10.15 -7.21 -9.60
CA ASP A 291 -9.81 -7.74 -10.93
C ASP A 291 -10.01 -6.69 -12.02
N GLY A 292 -11.04 -5.84 -11.91
CA GLY A 292 -11.34 -4.78 -12.89
C GLY A 292 -10.22 -3.74 -13.03
N GLN A 293 -9.33 -3.66 -12.05
CA GLN A 293 -8.26 -2.66 -11.98
C GLN A 293 -7.27 -2.71 -13.17
N GLU A 294 -7.14 -3.81 -13.89
CA GLU A 294 -6.26 -3.87 -15.07
C GLU A 294 -6.71 -2.90 -16.18
N ALA A 295 -8.03 -2.77 -16.39
CA ALA A 295 -8.61 -1.94 -17.45
C ALA A 295 -8.49 -0.41 -17.21
N LEU A 296 -8.19 0.03 -15.98
CA LEU A 296 -7.97 1.46 -15.68
C LEU A 296 -6.73 2.00 -16.38
N ALA A 297 -5.61 1.29 -16.27
CA ALA A 297 -4.34 1.69 -16.87
C ALA A 297 -4.40 1.76 -18.39
N GLU A 298 -5.13 0.84 -19.03
CA GLU A 298 -5.38 0.84 -20.48
C GLU A 298 -6.27 2.00 -20.92
N SER A 299 -7.17 2.45 -20.04
CA SER A 299 -8.07 3.59 -20.25
C SER A 299 -7.47 4.94 -19.83
N GLY A 300 -6.17 5.00 -19.49
CA GLY A 300 -5.49 6.24 -19.11
C GLY A 300 -5.71 6.73 -17.67
N PHE A 301 -6.31 5.89 -16.82
CA PHE A 301 -6.44 6.11 -15.39
C PHE A 301 -5.33 5.40 -14.60
N SER A 302 -5.25 5.66 -13.30
CA SER A 302 -4.36 4.97 -12.36
C SER A 302 -5.14 4.03 -11.45
N ASN A 303 -4.55 2.87 -11.18
CA ASN A 303 -5.12 1.83 -10.33
C ASN A 303 -5.11 2.27 -8.86
N LEU A 304 -5.91 1.59 -8.02
CA LEU A 304 -5.84 1.67 -6.56
C LEU A 304 -4.59 0.97 -6.02
N SER A 305 -3.87 1.60 -5.09
CA SER A 305 -2.81 0.96 -4.29
C SER A 305 -3.33 -0.30 -3.58
N SER A 306 -2.47 -1.28 -3.29
CA SER A 306 -2.86 -2.47 -2.51
C SER A 306 -3.46 -2.10 -1.15
N VAL A 307 -3.02 -0.97 -0.59
CA VAL A 307 -3.61 -0.29 0.57
C VAL A 307 -5.06 0.11 0.31
N GLU A 308 -5.32 0.87 -0.75
CA GLU A 308 -6.67 1.38 -1.08
C GLU A 308 -7.62 0.24 -1.46
N LYS A 309 -7.13 -0.79 -2.17
CA LYS A 309 -7.90 -2.02 -2.42
C LYS A 309 -8.33 -2.69 -1.11
N THR A 310 -7.38 -2.89 -0.19
CA THR A 310 -7.66 -3.49 1.13
C THR A 310 -8.62 -2.64 1.95
N ALA A 311 -8.40 -1.32 2.00
CA ALA A 311 -9.27 -0.37 2.68
C ALA A 311 -10.69 -0.38 2.10
N GLY A 312 -10.81 -0.43 0.77
CA GLY A 312 -12.07 -0.53 0.04
C GLY A 312 -12.82 -1.83 0.33
N LEU A 313 -12.16 -2.99 0.18
CA LEU A 313 -12.75 -4.29 0.51
C LEU A 313 -13.16 -4.38 2.00
N LEU A 314 -12.35 -3.82 2.90
CA LEU A 314 -12.70 -3.72 4.32
C LEU A 314 -13.89 -2.78 4.56
N ALA A 315 -14.03 -1.69 3.79
CA ALA A 315 -15.19 -0.80 3.82
C ALA A 315 -16.45 -1.49 3.30
N MET A 316 -16.35 -2.28 2.22
CA MET A 316 -17.42 -3.15 1.69
C MET A 316 -17.87 -4.21 2.70
N ARG A 317 -16.94 -4.83 3.44
CA ARG A 317 -17.27 -5.90 4.40
C ARG A 317 -17.74 -5.44 5.78
N SER A 318 -17.42 -4.21 6.22
CA SER A 318 -17.80 -3.77 7.58
C SER A 318 -19.27 -3.33 7.70
N SER A 319 -20.07 -4.04 8.51
CA SER A 319 -21.44 -3.67 8.89
C SER A 319 -21.45 -2.62 10.01
N VAL A 320 -21.18 -1.36 9.67
CA VAL A 320 -21.30 -0.25 10.65
C VAL A 320 -22.75 0.19 10.75
N SER A 321 -23.40 -0.18 11.86
CA SER A 321 -24.73 0.35 12.21
C SER A 321 -24.65 1.85 12.45
N GLN A 322 -25.35 2.65 11.65
CA GLN A 322 -25.60 4.06 11.99
C GLN A 322 -26.61 4.13 13.14
N SER A 323 -26.12 4.31 14.38
CA SER A 323 -26.99 4.66 15.51
C SER A 323 -27.25 6.17 15.52
N GLY A 324 -28.44 6.59 15.08
CA GLY A 324 -28.89 7.96 15.26
C GLY A 324 -28.97 8.33 16.74
N GLY A 325 -28.48 9.52 17.09
CA GLY A 325 -28.48 10.01 18.47
C GLY A 325 -29.87 10.46 18.93
N ALA A 326 -30.24 10.08 20.15
CA ALA A 326 -31.32 10.71 20.90
C ALA A 326 -30.89 10.86 22.37
N GLU A 327 -30.58 12.08 22.79
CA GLU A 327 -30.39 12.40 24.20
C GLU A 327 -31.72 12.28 24.96
N ASN A 328 -31.68 11.86 26.22
CA ASN A 328 -32.64 12.34 27.23
C ASN A 328 -32.18 12.12 28.69
N ALA A 329 -31.94 13.24 29.34
CA ALA A 329 -32.08 13.60 30.76
C ALA A 329 -32.18 12.55 31.91
N SER A 330 -31.26 12.73 32.87
CA SER A 330 -31.45 12.81 34.34
C SER A 330 -32.19 11.72 35.14
N GLY A 331 -31.57 11.25 36.23
CA GLY A 331 -32.24 10.40 37.22
C GLY A 331 -31.35 9.90 38.36
N ILE A 332 -30.78 10.78 39.18
CA ILE A 332 -29.98 10.37 40.34
C ILE A 332 -30.90 9.92 41.48
N SER A 333 -30.86 8.63 41.83
CA SER A 333 -31.51 8.09 43.03
C SER A 333 -30.56 7.16 43.80
N SER A 334 -30.51 7.36 45.13
CA SER A 334 -30.07 6.52 46.27
C SER A 334 -28.98 5.42 46.20
N GLY A 335 -28.42 5.03 45.05
CA GLY A 335 -27.47 3.92 44.93
C GLY A 335 -26.05 4.19 45.46
N TRP A 336 -25.62 5.46 45.50
CA TRP A 336 -24.23 5.83 45.77
C TRP A 336 -23.71 5.47 47.17
N ARG A 337 -24.60 5.29 48.16
CA ARG A 337 -24.22 4.84 49.51
C ARG A 337 -23.69 3.40 49.49
N TYR A 338 -24.20 2.54 48.62
CA TYR A 338 -23.70 1.17 48.44
C TYR A 338 -22.38 1.16 47.66
N ILE A 339 -22.21 2.03 46.66
CA ILE A 339 -20.96 2.15 45.90
C ILE A 339 -19.81 2.61 46.80
N LEU A 340 -20.03 3.61 47.66
CA LEU A 340 -19.03 4.06 48.65
C LEU A 340 -18.71 2.98 49.69
N GLY A 341 -19.71 2.23 50.17
CA GLY A 341 -19.49 1.10 51.07
C GLY A 341 -18.65 -0.01 50.41
N MET A 342 -18.94 -0.35 49.15
CA MET A 342 -18.20 -1.36 48.40
C MET A 342 -16.74 -0.91 48.13
N LEU A 343 -16.52 0.36 47.79
CA LEU A 343 -15.18 0.94 47.63
C LEU A 343 -14.36 0.89 48.93
N ALA A 344 -14.98 1.19 50.08
CA ALA A 344 -14.32 1.08 51.38
C ALA A 344 -13.94 -0.37 51.72
N VAL A 345 -14.82 -1.34 51.45
CA VAL A 345 -14.53 -2.78 51.64
C VAL A 345 -13.42 -3.26 50.70
N ILE A 346 -13.43 -2.84 49.43
CA ILE A 346 -12.36 -3.17 48.47
C ILE A 346 -11.01 -2.61 48.93
N LEU A 347 -10.96 -1.36 49.40
CA LEU A 347 -9.73 -0.76 49.94
C LEU A 347 -9.23 -1.49 51.20
N LEU A 348 -10.13 -1.97 52.06
CA LEU A 348 -9.80 -2.73 53.26
C LEU A 348 -9.28 -4.14 52.92
N ILE A 349 -9.86 -4.80 51.91
CA ILE A 349 -9.36 -6.06 51.34
C ILE A 349 -7.97 -5.85 50.71
N VAL A 350 -7.77 -4.80 49.91
CA VAL A 350 -6.46 -4.47 49.30
C VAL A 350 -5.41 -4.17 50.36
N ALA A 351 -5.78 -3.51 51.48
CA ALA A 351 -4.89 -3.30 52.61
C ALA A 351 -4.50 -4.61 53.31
N LEU A 352 -5.46 -5.51 53.56
CA LEU A 352 -5.22 -6.84 54.16
C LEU A 352 -4.41 -7.78 53.25
N VAL A 353 -4.57 -7.68 51.94
CA VAL A 353 -3.74 -8.42 50.97
C VAL A 353 -2.33 -7.84 50.94
N ARG A 354 -2.16 -6.50 50.96
CA ARG A 354 -0.84 -5.86 51.01
C ARG A 354 -0.04 -6.15 52.28
N THR A 355 -0.68 -6.34 53.44
CA THR A 355 0.02 -6.71 54.68
C THR A 355 0.43 -8.18 54.73
N ASN A 356 -0.35 -9.10 54.13
CA ASN A 356 -0.06 -10.54 54.17
C ASN A 356 0.83 -11.07 53.01
N VAL A 357 0.99 -10.34 51.90
CA VAL A 357 1.79 -10.80 50.73
C VAL A 357 3.31 -10.59 50.88
N LYS A 358 3.81 -10.29 52.09
CA LYS A 358 5.25 -10.03 52.31
C LYS A 358 6.16 -11.27 52.30
N ASN A 359 5.64 -12.49 52.12
CA ASN A 359 6.49 -13.71 52.08
C ASN A 359 5.86 -14.94 51.38
N THR A 360 5.50 -14.84 50.10
CA THR A 360 5.35 -16.01 49.21
C THR A 360 5.69 -15.65 47.76
N LYS A 361 6.62 -16.39 47.14
CA LYS A 361 6.81 -16.36 45.68
C LYS A 361 5.79 -17.30 45.03
N THR A 362 4.89 -16.76 44.22
CA THR A 362 4.05 -17.53 43.30
C THR A 362 4.65 -17.40 41.88
N PRO A 363 4.67 -18.45 41.05
CA PRO A 363 5.11 -18.33 39.65
C PRO A 363 4.18 -17.36 38.92
N GLY A 364 4.73 -16.28 38.36
CA GLY A 364 3.96 -15.33 37.60
C GLY A 364 3.59 -15.89 36.23
N GLU A 365 2.39 -15.57 35.76
CA GLU A 365 2.12 -15.53 34.32
C GLU A 365 3.19 -14.65 33.67
N THR A 366 3.80 -15.15 32.59
CA THR A 366 4.80 -14.40 31.84
C THR A 366 4.11 -13.25 31.13
N ARG A 367 4.01 -12.09 31.81
CA ARG A 367 3.96 -10.81 31.10
C ARG A 367 5.18 -10.80 30.19
N GLU A 368 4.94 -10.80 28.88
CA GLU A 368 6.00 -10.50 27.92
C GLU A 368 6.66 -9.18 28.36
N ALA A 369 7.99 -9.17 28.38
CA ALA A 369 8.73 -7.95 28.67
C ALA A 369 8.28 -6.86 27.67
N PRO A 370 8.28 -5.57 28.05
CA PRO A 370 8.06 -4.50 27.08
C PRO A 370 9.03 -4.73 25.92
N GLN A 371 8.47 -4.91 24.71
CA GLN A 371 9.26 -5.18 23.52
C GLN A 371 10.29 -4.07 23.35
N ALA A 372 11.56 -4.44 23.18
CA ALA A 372 12.62 -3.46 23.05
C ALA A 372 12.35 -2.59 21.82
N ALA A 373 12.59 -1.29 21.97
CA ALA A 373 12.49 -0.36 20.87
C ALA A 373 13.53 -0.69 19.80
N LEU A 374 13.07 -0.80 18.56
CA LEU A 374 13.88 -1.04 17.38
C LEU A 374 14.37 0.30 16.83
N ASN A 375 15.65 0.56 17.04
CA ASN A 375 16.36 1.75 16.57
C ASN A 375 17.81 1.42 16.15
N GLU A 376 18.53 2.40 15.61
CA GLU A 376 19.93 2.28 15.16
C GLU A 376 20.93 1.78 16.23
N ASN A 377 20.60 1.87 17.52
CA ASN A 377 21.44 1.35 18.61
C ASN A 377 21.06 -0.07 19.06
N SER A 378 19.90 -0.59 18.61
CA SER A 378 19.41 -1.92 18.96
C SER A 378 20.04 -3.06 18.14
N ILE A 379 20.62 -2.74 16.96
CA ILE A 379 21.23 -3.71 16.06
C ILE A 379 22.73 -3.91 16.30
N LEU A 380 23.19 -5.15 16.15
CA LEU A 380 24.60 -5.50 16.20
C LEU A 380 25.28 -5.24 14.85
N VAL A 381 26.36 -4.47 14.87
CA VAL A 381 27.26 -4.25 13.71
C VAL A 381 28.71 -4.49 14.14
N PRO A 382 29.19 -5.76 14.12
CA PRO A 382 30.59 -6.10 14.40
C PRO A 382 31.59 -5.46 13.44
N GLY A 383 32.78 -5.15 13.96
CA GLY A 383 33.95 -4.79 13.15
C GLY A 383 34.52 -5.98 12.37
N GLY A 384 35.37 -5.71 11.38
CA GLY A 384 36.04 -6.74 10.57
C GLY A 384 35.19 -7.39 9.47
N LEU A 385 33.91 -7.03 9.37
CA LEU A 385 33.00 -7.46 8.30
C LEU A 385 32.81 -6.35 7.25
N PHE A 386 32.53 -6.78 6.01
CA PHE A 386 32.01 -5.93 4.95
C PHE A 386 30.49 -6.12 4.84
N TYR A 387 29.73 -5.05 4.66
CA TYR A 387 28.27 -5.06 4.58
C TYR A 387 27.80 -4.55 3.22
N ASP A 388 26.84 -5.24 2.62
CA ASP A 388 26.18 -4.83 1.38
C ASP A 388 24.84 -4.14 1.68
N LYS A 389 24.40 -3.27 0.76
CA LYS A 389 23.11 -2.57 0.86
C LYS A 389 21.92 -3.54 0.84
N THR A 390 22.06 -4.71 0.21
CA THR A 390 21.05 -5.80 0.21
C THR A 390 20.94 -6.55 1.56
N HIS A 391 21.38 -5.91 2.66
CA HIS A 391 21.41 -6.43 4.03
C HIS A 391 22.17 -7.76 4.23
N THR A 392 23.17 -8.03 3.41
CA THR A 392 24.10 -9.14 3.60
C THR A 392 25.46 -8.68 4.13
N TRP A 393 26.21 -9.58 4.76
CA TRP A 393 27.59 -9.36 5.16
C TRP A 393 28.54 -10.35 4.49
N ALA A 394 29.81 -9.98 4.39
CA ALA A 394 30.91 -10.79 3.86
C ALA A 394 32.17 -10.69 4.75
N PHE A 395 32.86 -11.82 4.91
CA PHE A 395 34.12 -11.95 5.65
C PHE A 395 35.10 -12.80 4.85
N MET A 396 36.31 -12.28 4.62
CA MET A 396 37.40 -13.04 3.98
C MET A 396 38.13 -13.88 5.03
N GLU A 397 38.16 -15.19 4.82
CA GLU A 397 38.93 -16.14 5.63
C GLU A 397 40.38 -16.25 5.16
N GLU A 398 41.27 -16.72 6.03
CA GLU A 398 42.71 -16.87 5.75
C GLU A 398 43.02 -17.78 4.54
N ASN A 399 42.08 -18.66 4.18
CA ASN A 399 42.19 -19.58 3.04
C ASN A 399 41.72 -18.96 1.70
N GLY A 400 41.34 -17.67 1.68
CA GLY A 400 40.87 -16.96 0.48
C GLY A 400 39.39 -17.18 0.14
N GLN A 401 38.63 -17.93 0.95
CA GLN A 401 37.19 -18.05 0.80
C GLN A 401 36.45 -16.94 1.56
N VAL A 402 35.28 -16.55 1.05
CA VAL A 402 34.44 -15.52 1.63
C VAL A 402 33.23 -16.17 2.29
N LYS A 403 33.15 -16.09 3.63
CA LYS A 403 31.90 -16.35 4.36
C LYS A 403 30.93 -15.22 4.13
N ILE A 404 29.65 -15.55 3.93
CA ILE A 404 28.57 -14.58 3.82
C ILE A 404 27.39 -14.96 4.70
N GLY A 405 26.59 -13.97 5.10
CA GLY A 405 25.34 -14.17 5.83
C GLY A 405 24.39 -12.98 5.70
N ILE A 406 23.26 -13.03 6.42
CA ILE A 406 22.36 -11.88 6.57
C ILE A 406 22.75 -11.07 7.80
N ASN A 407 22.55 -9.77 7.76
CA ASN A 407 22.82 -8.91 8.93
C ASN A 407 21.65 -8.92 9.93
N ASP A 408 21.93 -8.38 11.11
CA ASP A 408 21.04 -8.37 12.27
C ASP A 408 19.76 -7.55 12.05
N PHE A 409 19.79 -6.54 11.18
CA PHE A 409 18.61 -5.71 10.89
C PHE A 409 17.43 -6.52 10.32
N LEU A 410 17.68 -7.48 9.41
CA LEU A 410 16.59 -8.23 8.78
C LEU A 410 15.78 -9.06 9.79
N GLN A 411 16.42 -9.69 10.80
CA GLN A 411 15.66 -10.46 11.79
C GLN A 411 14.80 -9.55 12.67
N HIS A 412 15.32 -8.38 13.05
CA HIS A 412 14.63 -7.38 13.85
C HIS A 412 13.47 -6.71 13.11
N VAL A 413 13.54 -6.58 11.78
CA VAL A 413 12.42 -6.04 10.99
C VAL A 413 11.37 -7.10 10.69
N THR A 414 11.79 -8.29 10.25
CA THR A 414 10.91 -9.29 9.62
C THR A 414 10.40 -10.35 10.61
N GLY A 415 11.02 -10.44 11.79
CA GLY A 415 10.77 -11.48 12.75
C GLY A 415 11.57 -12.75 12.50
N LYS A 416 11.59 -13.61 13.52
CA LYS A 416 12.45 -14.80 13.56
C LYS A 416 12.28 -15.68 12.32
N VAL A 417 13.33 -15.80 11.50
CA VAL A 417 13.33 -16.68 10.33
C VAL A 417 13.06 -18.11 10.78
N THR A 418 12.01 -18.72 10.20
CA THR A 418 11.55 -20.07 10.57
C THR A 418 11.98 -21.16 9.60
N GLN A 419 12.18 -20.80 8.32
CA GLN A 419 12.57 -21.72 7.26
C GLN A 419 13.37 -20.95 6.20
N LEU A 420 14.11 -21.67 5.36
CA LEU A 420 14.95 -21.10 4.32
C LEU A 420 15.13 -22.05 3.13
N LYS A 421 15.37 -21.50 1.95
CA LYS A 421 15.70 -22.24 0.71
C LYS A 421 17.10 -21.83 0.24
N MET A 422 17.99 -22.80 0.14
CA MET A 422 19.41 -22.62 -0.23
C MET A 422 19.72 -23.19 -1.62
N LYS A 423 20.75 -22.64 -2.26
CA LYS A 423 21.40 -23.18 -3.46
C LYS A 423 22.45 -24.21 -3.04
N ALA A 424 22.60 -25.27 -3.84
CA ALA A 424 23.59 -26.32 -3.57
C ALA A 424 25.04 -25.82 -3.79
N ALA A 425 25.99 -26.45 -3.10
CA ALA A 425 27.41 -26.27 -3.34
C ALA A 425 27.80 -26.62 -4.80
N GLY A 426 28.88 -26.02 -5.29
CA GLY A 426 29.36 -26.12 -6.68
C GLY A 426 28.68 -25.15 -7.65
N GLN A 427 27.58 -24.50 -7.28
CA GLN A 427 26.92 -23.51 -8.14
C GLN A 427 27.74 -22.21 -8.27
N LYS A 428 27.75 -21.64 -9.48
CA LYS A 428 28.23 -20.28 -9.73
C LYS A 428 27.13 -19.28 -9.34
N ILE A 429 27.54 -18.14 -8.78
CA ILE A 429 26.67 -17.04 -8.37
C ILE A 429 27.30 -15.71 -8.78
N ARG A 430 26.49 -14.75 -9.22
CA ARG A 430 26.92 -13.35 -9.44
C ARG A 430 26.50 -12.45 -8.28
N LYS A 431 27.26 -11.37 -8.04
CA LYS A 431 26.77 -10.27 -7.19
C LYS A 431 25.39 -9.80 -7.70
N GLY A 432 24.46 -9.52 -6.78
CA GLY A 432 23.07 -9.15 -7.09
C GLY A 432 22.15 -10.32 -7.48
N GLU A 433 22.69 -11.52 -7.71
CA GLU A 433 21.88 -12.71 -8.02
C GLU A 433 21.28 -13.34 -6.75
N LYS A 434 20.05 -13.85 -6.82
CA LYS A 434 19.36 -14.49 -5.69
C LYS A 434 20.15 -15.71 -5.21
N ILE A 435 20.47 -15.76 -3.92
CA ILE A 435 21.26 -16.84 -3.32
C ILE A 435 20.55 -17.56 -2.17
N LEU A 436 19.55 -16.93 -1.56
CA LEU A 436 18.82 -17.45 -0.40
C LEU A 436 17.37 -16.93 -0.45
N THR A 437 16.43 -17.73 0.04
CA THR A 437 15.07 -17.25 0.35
C THR A 437 14.76 -17.53 1.81
N LEU A 438 14.48 -16.49 2.61
CA LEU A 438 14.05 -16.55 4.00
C LEU A 438 12.53 -16.71 4.07
N MET A 439 11.98 -17.39 5.08
CA MET A 439 10.54 -17.58 5.24
C MET A 439 10.08 -17.50 6.71
N HIS A 440 8.99 -16.76 6.94
CA HIS A 440 8.34 -16.57 8.24
C HIS A 440 6.81 -16.59 8.08
N LYS A 441 6.10 -17.48 8.78
CA LYS A 441 4.62 -17.58 8.76
C LYS A 441 4.00 -17.53 7.33
N GLY A 442 4.62 -18.20 6.36
CA GLY A 442 4.17 -18.24 4.95
C GLY A 442 4.67 -17.09 4.06
N LYS A 443 5.21 -16.01 4.64
CA LYS A 443 5.79 -14.87 3.94
C LYS A 443 7.24 -15.17 3.58
N GLN A 444 7.76 -14.57 2.50
CA GLN A 444 9.09 -14.91 1.95
C GLN A 444 9.89 -13.64 1.62
N LEU A 445 11.22 -13.68 1.80
CA LEU A 445 12.15 -12.66 1.29
C LEU A 445 13.27 -13.31 0.48
N SER A 446 13.61 -12.70 -0.65
CA SER A 446 14.72 -13.07 -1.52
C SER A 446 15.97 -12.27 -1.17
N ILE A 447 17.05 -12.95 -0.83
CA ILE A 447 18.33 -12.37 -0.46
C ILE A 447 19.34 -12.59 -1.60
N TYR A 448 20.13 -11.56 -1.87
CA TYR A 448 21.06 -11.49 -3.00
C TYR A 448 22.51 -11.73 -2.56
N SER A 449 23.36 -12.19 -3.48
CA SER A 449 24.77 -12.41 -3.17
C SER A 449 25.54 -11.09 -3.16
N PRO A 450 26.37 -10.81 -2.14
CA PRO A 450 27.20 -9.61 -2.10
C PRO A 450 28.43 -9.70 -3.03
N VAL A 451 28.80 -10.90 -3.49
CA VAL A 451 30.02 -11.20 -4.25
C VAL A 451 29.77 -12.20 -5.38
N THR A 452 30.53 -12.10 -6.47
CA THR A 452 30.53 -13.09 -7.55
C THR A 452 31.50 -14.23 -7.22
N GLY A 453 31.11 -15.48 -7.44
CA GLY A 453 31.99 -16.62 -7.16
C GLY A 453 31.38 -18.00 -7.37
N VAL A 454 31.99 -19.00 -6.75
CA VAL A 454 31.50 -20.40 -6.67
C VAL A 454 31.18 -20.73 -5.23
N ILE A 455 29.95 -21.20 -4.95
CA ILE A 455 29.58 -21.70 -3.62
C ILE A 455 30.40 -22.96 -3.33
N LYS A 456 31.28 -22.92 -2.33
CA LYS A 456 32.10 -24.08 -1.91
C LYS A 456 31.40 -24.89 -0.83
N GLN A 457 30.78 -24.22 0.12
CA GLN A 457 30.07 -24.85 1.23
C GLN A 457 28.79 -24.05 1.56
N GLN A 458 27.73 -24.76 1.92
CA GLN A 458 26.53 -24.22 2.54
C GLN A 458 26.56 -24.56 4.03
N ASN A 459 26.00 -23.71 4.90
CA ASN A 459 25.85 -24.05 6.31
C ASN A 459 24.65 -24.98 6.50
N GLU A 460 24.92 -26.29 6.57
CA GLU A 460 23.89 -27.31 6.74
C GLU A 460 23.17 -27.25 8.10
N GLU A 461 23.79 -26.64 9.12
CA GLU A 461 23.14 -26.45 10.43
C GLU A 461 21.89 -25.55 10.29
N LEU A 462 21.89 -24.60 9.35
CA LEU A 462 20.73 -23.74 9.10
C LEU A 462 19.52 -24.50 8.52
N LEU A 463 19.73 -25.67 7.90
CA LEU A 463 18.62 -26.49 7.39
C LEU A 463 17.83 -27.17 8.50
N THR A 464 18.49 -27.48 9.63
CA THR A 464 17.87 -28.09 10.82
C THR A 464 17.58 -27.09 11.92
N ASN A 465 18.33 -25.99 11.99
CA ASN A 465 18.24 -24.94 12.99
C ASN A 465 18.32 -23.52 12.37
N PRO A 466 17.29 -23.08 11.62
CA PRO A 466 17.22 -21.71 11.09
C PRO A 466 17.33 -20.61 12.15
N SER A 467 17.11 -20.94 13.44
CA SER A 467 17.12 -19.97 14.54
C SER A 467 18.47 -19.28 14.74
N GLN A 468 19.58 -19.88 14.28
CA GLN A 468 20.92 -19.29 14.34
C GLN A 468 21.06 -18.00 13.51
N LEU A 469 20.25 -17.83 12.45
CA LEU A 469 20.19 -16.56 11.70
C LEU A 469 19.69 -15.39 12.58
N ASN A 470 18.91 -15.70 13.62
CA ASN A 470 18.34 -14.72 14.53
C ASN A 470 19.22 -14.55 15.79
N SER A 471 19.70 -15.66 16.38
CA SER A 471 20.46 -15.60 17.64
C SER A 471 21.97 -15.36 17.49
N ALA A 472 22.52 -15.60 16.31
CA ALA A 472 23.96 -15.61 16.06
C ALA A 472 24.36 -15.21 14.62
N PRO A 473 23.77 -14.14 14.01
CA PRO A 473 23.89 -13.84 12.57
C PRO A 473 25.32 -13.71 12.04
N TYR A 474 26.27 -13.31 12.89
CA TYR A 474 27.67 -13.06 12.52
C TYR A 474 28.65 -14.16 12.93
N THR A 475 28.19 -15.21 13.61
CA THR A 475 29.04 -16.33 14.06
C THR A 475 28.54 -17.63 13.48
N ASN A 476 27.49 -18.22 14.04
CA ASN A 476 26.94 -19.49 13.55
C ASN A 476 25.95 -19.27 12.39
N GLY A 477 25.34 -18.08 12.28
CA GLY A 477 24.39 -17.68 11.23
C GLY A 477 25.01 -17.39 9.85
N TRP A 478 26.26 -17.78 9.59
CA TRP A 478 26.81 -17.74 8.23
C TRP A 478 26.05 -18.72 7.32
N VAL A 479 25.85 -18.34 6.06
CA VAL A 479 24.97 -19.05 5.11
C VAL A 479 25.79 -19.86 4.09
N TYR A 480 26.84 -19.25 3.52
CA TYR A 480 27.73 -19.91 2.55
C TYR A 480 29.19 -19.51 2.74
N GLN A 481 30.10 -20.37 2.30
CA GLN A 481 31.45 -20.01 1.89
C GLN A 481 31.51 -19.99 0.36
N ILE A 482 32.05 -18.90 -0.19
CA ILE A 482 32.17 -18.66 -1.63
C ILE A 482 33.67 -18.50 -1.96
N GLU A 483 34.15 -19.17 -3.01
CA GLU A 483 35.40 -18.80 -3.67
C GLU A 483 35.13 -17.58 -4.55
N PRO A 484 35.66 -16.40 -4.22
CA PRO A 484 35.30 -15.16 -4.91
C PRO A 484 36.04 -15.03 -6.25
N ALA A 485 35.34 -14.57 -7.27
CA ALA A 485 35.92 -14.29 -8.58
C ALA A 485 36.53 -12.87 -8.66
N ASN A 486 35.98 -11.89 -7.95
CA ASN A 486 36.30 -10.46 -8.12
C ASN A 486 36.46 -9.68 -6.80
N TRP A 487 36.84 -10.36 -5.70
CA TRP A 487 36.85 -9.79 -4.33
C TRP A 487 37.32 -8.33 -4.22
N VAL A 488 38.54 -8.04 -4.70
CA VAL A 488 39.18 -6.71 -4.59
C VAL A 488 38.34 -5.58 -5.22
N ARG A 489 37.59 -5.89 -6.29
CA ARG A 489 36.67 -4.94 -6.93
C ARG A 489 35.32 -4.89 -6.21
N GLU A 490 34.81 -6.01 -5.74
CA GLU A 490 33.45 -6.07 -5.19
C GLU A 490 33.35 -5.43 -3.80
N ILE A 491 34.42 -5.51 -2.99
CA ILE A 491 34.48 -4.84 -1.67
C ILE A 491 34.49 -3.32 -1.73
N SER A 492 34.92 -2.69 -2.84
CA SER A 492 34.90 -1.21 -2.93
C SER A 492 33.47 -0.64 -3.02
N PHE A 493 32.46 -1.50 -3.22
CA PHE A 493 31.05 -1.14 -3.19
C PHE A 493 30.36 -1.50 -1.86
N MET A 494 31.10 -2.07 -0.90
CA MET A 494 30.59 -2.50 0.40
C MET A 494 31.02 -1.52 1.50
N PHE A 495 30.27 -1.50 2.59
CA PHE A 495 30.56 -0.70 3.77
C PHE A 495 31.39 -1.49 4.79
N MET A 496 32.34 -0.82 5.45
CA MET A 496 32.92 -1.30 6.71
C MET A 496 32.01 -0.87 7.87
N ALA A 497 32.09 -1.56 9.00
CA ALA A 497 31.19 -1.43 10.16
C ALA A 497 30.77 0.00 10.53
N ASP A 498 31.69 0.96 10.70
CA ASP A 498 31.32 2.32 11.12
C ASP A 498 30.53 3.06 10.04
N ARG A 499 30.93 2.94 8.76
CA ARG A 499 30.17 3.49 7.62
C ARG A 499 28.83 2.80 7.43
N PHE A 500 28.74 1.52 7.78
CA PHE A 500 27.46 0.79 7.78
C PHE A 500 26.53 1.29 8.89
N ARG A 501 27.03 1.56 10.11
CA ARG A 501 26.23 2.17 11.18
C ARG A 501 25.70 3.55 10.81
N ASP A 502 26.48 4.37 10.11
CA ASP A 502 26.00 5.65 9.60
C ASP A 502 24.90 5.48 8.56
N TRP A 503 25.11 4.62 7.55
CA TRP A 503 24.09 4.29 6.54
C TRP A 503 22.81 3.71 7.16
N MET A 504 22.93 2.89 8.22
CA MET A 504 21.77 2.34 8.93
C MET A 504 20.87 3.41 9.56
N LYS A 505 21.36 4.62 9.87
CA LYS A 505 20.50 5.72 10.38
C LYS A 505 19.51 6.19 9.32
N ASP A 506 19.99 6.33 8.09
CA ASP A 506 19.14 6.66 6.93
C ASP A 506 18.17 5.49 6.66
N GLU A 507 18.64 4.25 6.79
CA GLU A 507 17.82 3.05 6.59
C GLU A 507 16.73 2.88 7.66
N PHE A 508 17.01 3.23 8.91
CA PHE A 508 16.00 3.32 9.97
C PHE A 508 15.02 4.48 9.76
N THR A 509 15.46 5.59 9.16
CA THR A 509 14.56 6.69 8.77
C THR A 509 13.61 6.22 7.66
N ARG A 510 14.14 5.59 6.60
CA ARG A 510 13.34 4.96 5.55
C ARG A 510 12.35 3.93 6.09
N LEU A 511 12.77 3.11 7.07
CA LEU A 511 11.87 2.14 7.73
C LEU A 511 10.76 2.83 8.52
N LYS A 512 11.05 3.92 9.23
CA LYS A 512 10.04 4.73 9.93
C LYS A 512 9.05 5.34 8.94
N ASP A 513 9.50 5.89 7.81
CA ASP A 513 8.64 6.45 6.78
C ASP A 513 7.75 5.38 6.12
N PHE A 514 8.35 4.23 5.75
CA PHE A 514 7.62 3.06 5.24
C PHE A 514 6.55 2.59 6.23
N MET A 515 6.87 2.51 7.52
CA MET A 515 5.91 2.13 8.56
C MET A 515 4.87 3.22 8.82
N ALA A 516 5.19 4.51 8.72
CA ALA A 516 4.21 5.58 8.81
C ALA A 516 3.19 5.48 7.67
N ILE A 517 3.62 5.16 6.45
CA ILE A 517 2.71 4.95 5.30
C ILE A 517 1.81 3.72 5.55
N VAL A 518 2.40 2.57 5.89
CA VAL A 518 1.67 1.30 6.08
C VAL A 518 0.75 1.33 7.33
N VAL A 519 1.16 2.00 8.42
CA VAL A 519 0.35 2.10 9.64
C VAL A 519 -0.79 3.10 9.45
N ASN A 520 -0.55 4.28 8.89
CA ASN A 520 -1.63 5.25 8.62
C ASN A 520 -2.66 4.68 7.63
N ALA A 521 -2.20 3.91 6.64
CA ALA A 521 -3.06 3.12 5.75
C ALA A 521 -4.00 2.15 6.50
N SER A 522 -3.53 1.52 7.59
CA SER A 522 -4.34 0.60 8.40
C SER A 522 -5.20 1.28 9.47
N GLN A 523 -4.83 2.48 9.96
CA GLN A 523 -5.49 3.17 11.07
C GLN A 523 -6.68 4.06 10.69
N LEU A 524 -6.95 4.29 9.41
CA LEU A 524 -8.05 5.13 8.89
C LEU A 524 -9.50 4.69 9.23
N LYS A 525 -9.69 3.77 10.19
CA LYS A 525 -11.00 3.41 10.77
C LYS A 525 -11.17 3.75 12.26
N LEU A 526 -10.19 4.35 12.93
CA LEU A 526 -10.33 4.77 14.34
C LEU A 526 -9.95 6.24 14.53
N ALA A 527 -10.96 7.10 14.63
CA ALA A 527 -10.79 8.53 14.84
C ALA A 527 -10.35 8.84 16.28
N GLN A 528 -9.05 9.11 16.49
CA GLN A 528 -8.56 10.29 17.21
C GLN A 528 -7.16 10.69 16.69
N PRO A 529 -6.92 11.97 16.35
CA PRO A 529 -5.62 12.41 15.84
C PRO A 529 -4.64 12.67 17.00
N VAL A 530 -3.90 11.65 17.42
CA VAL A 530 -2.71 11.85 18.27
C VAL A 530 -1.60 10.86 17.92
N LEU A 531 -0.57 11.35 17.23
CA LEU A 531 0.79 10.89 17.42
C LEU A 531 1.66 12.12 17.62
N GLN A 532 2.21 12.25 18.82
CA GLN A 532 3.40 13.09 19.05
C GLN A 532 4.61 12.37 18.42
N ASP A 533 5.60 13.12 17.95
CA ASP A 533 6.83 12.62 17.31
C ASP A 533 7.77 11.90 18.31
N GLY A 534 7.31 10.80 18.90
CA GLY A 534 8.01 10.09 19.98
C GLY A 534 7.73 8.58 20.08
N GLY A 535 7.09 7.98 19.06
CA GLY A 535 6.95 6.53 18.98
C GLY A 535 8.19 5.88 18.37
N GLU A 536 8.89 5.04 19.13
CA GLU A 536 9.92 4.15 18.56
C GLU A 536 9.25 2.92 17.91
N LEU A 537 9.90 2.34 16.89
CA LEU A 537 9.42 1.11 16.27
C LEU A 537 9.48 -0.05 17.28
N THR A 538 8.54 -0.99 17.20
CA THR A 538 8.63 -2.24 17.96
C THR A 538 9.47 -3.26 17.21
N ASP A 539 10.21 -4.09 17.93
CA ASP A 539 10.92 -5.24 17.36
C ASP A 539 9.98 -6.20 16.61
N ASN A 540 10.46 -6.79 15.52
CA ASN A 540 9.72 -7.67 14.60
C ASN A 540 8.56 -6.96 13.86
N VAL A 541 8.71 -5.67 13.52
CA VAL A 541 7.63 -4.79 13.03
C VAL A 541 6.80 -5.34 11.86
N LEU A 542 7.40 -6.09 10.93
CA LEU A 542 6.67 -6.70 9.80
C LEU A 542 6.10 -8.09 10.10
N ALA A 543 6.47 -8.75 11.20
CA ALA A 543 6.20 -10.17 11.42
C ALA A 543 4.70 -10.52 11.39
N ASN A 544 3.85 -9.58 11.78
CA ASN A 544 2.39 -9.71 11.79
C ASN A 544 1.67 -8.97 10.65
N LEU A 545 2.37 -8.18 9.82
CA LEU A 545 1.80 -7.45 8.67
C LEU A 545 1.66 -8.37 7.44
N ASP A 546 0.70 -8.09 6.57
CA ASP A 546 0.29 -9.01 5.48
C ASP A 546 1.42 -9.29 4.44
N PRO A 547 1.34 -10.41 3.67
CA PRO A 547 2.37 -10.79 2.70
C PRO A 547 2.70 -9.70 1.67
N GLU A 548 1.73 -8.87 1.29
CA GLU A 548 1.89 -7.77 0.35
C GLU A 548 2.81 -6.67 0.91
N VAL A 549 2.79 -6.45 2.23
CA VAL A 549 3.72 -5.53 2.92
C VAL A 549 5.14 -6.10 2.92
N TRP A 550 5.29 -7.43 2.96
CA TRP A 550 6.59 -8.08 2.80
C TRP A 550 7.13 -7.99 1.37
N GLU A 551 6.27 -8.10 0.36
CA GLU A 551 6.65 -7.86 -1.02
C GLU A 551 7.06 -6.40 -1.26
N GLU A 552 6.37 -5.44 -0.65
CA GLU A 552 6.78 -4.03 -0.78
C GLU A 552 8.07 -3.72 0.01
N PHE A 553 8.28 -4.35 1.16
CA PHE A 553 9.57 -4.28 1.87
C PHE A 553 10.70 -4.90 1.02
N GLN A 554 10.47 -6.05 0.38
CA GLN A 554 11.40 -6.65 -0.58
C GLN A 554 11.75 -5.65 -1.69
N ASN A 555 10.74 -5.04 -2.31
CA ASN A 555 10.91 -4.08 -3.39
C ASN A 555 11.75 -2.87 -2.94
N GLN A 556 11.39 -2.24 -1.83
CA GLN A 556 11.99 -0.96 -1.41
C GLN A 556 13.35 -1.12 -0.71
N PHE A 557 13.52 -2.11 0.15
CA PHE A 557 14.72 -2.21 1.01
C PHE A 557 15.78 -3.16 0.42
N ILE A 558 15.36 -4.21 -0.30
CA ILE A 558 16.29 -5.24 -0.78
C ILE A 558 16.56 -5.13 -2.28
N ASP A 559 15.52 -4.95 -3.10
CA ASP A 559 15.62 -4.97 -4.57
C ASP A 559 16.18 -3.67 -5.19
N THR A 560 15.98 -2.52 -4.53
CA THR A 560 16.55 -1.21 -4.94
C THR A 560 18.08 -1.19 -4.99
N SER A 561 18.74 -2.16 -4.37
CA SER A 561 20.17 -2.18 -4.12
C SER A 561 20.95 -3.28 -4.88
N LYS A 562 20.31 -3.91 -5.88
CA LYS A 562 20.91 -4.97 -6.73
C LYS A 562 22.03 -4.50 -7.66
#